data_AF-A0A6G1RHK7-F1
#
_entry.id   AF-A0A6G1RHK7-F1
#
_cell.length_a   1.000
_cell.length_b   1.000
_cell.length_c   1.000
_cell.angle_alpha   90.00
_cell.angle_beta   90.00
_cell.angle_gamma   90.00
#
_symmetry.space_group_name_H-M   'P 1'
#
loop_
_entity.id
_entity.type
_entity.pdbx_description
1 polymer ?
#
loop_
_entity_poly.entity_id
_entity_poly.type
_entity_poly.pdbx_seq_one_letter_code
_entity_poly.pdbx_strand_id
1 'polypeptide(L)'
;TPRLSPAIAMAAPGPAGGGGPGELHPRTGKLVSLSQGGRSASRAQPGQEFNHGLVLSRDPLRPGRVFTVRIDRKVNSWSGSIEVGLTSLDPSCLDFPSSATGLRGGSWVVSGCSVLRDGRSLREDFGPDLDALGEGDEVGVQLTPGGEFRLWVNGSENAPTQHAGGVQTISST
;
A
#
# COMPACT_ATOMS: atom_id res chain seq x y z
N THR A 1 -11.06 4.68 -22.27
CA THR A 1 -11.55 3.76 -21.22
C THR A 1 -10.57 3.82 -20.06
N PRO A 2 -10.96 4.22 -18.84
CA PRO A 2 -9.98 4.21 -17.76
C PRO A 2 -9.69 2.75 -17.41
N ARG A 3 -8.50 2.28 -17.81
CA ARG A 3 -7.89 1.03 -17.38
C ARG A 3 -6.86 1.46 -16.33
N LEU A 4 -6.94 0.92 -15.11
CA LEU A 4 -6.21 1.46 -13.96
C LEU A 4 -5.24 0.42 -13.37
N SER A 5 -3.95 0.67 -13.64
CA SER A 5 -2.74 0.50 -12.81
C SER A 5 -2.17 -0.88 -12.43
N PRO A 6 -0.87 -1.11 -12.76
CA PRO A 6 0.06 -1.90 -11.98
C PRO A 6 1.38 -1.14 -11.73
N ALA A 7 1.79 -1.07 -10.46
CA ALA A 7 3.18 -1.23 -10.05
C ALA A 7 3.22 -2.07 -8.76
N ILE A 8 4.11 -3.06 -8.74
CA ILE A 8 4.39 -3.91 -7.58
C ILE A 8 5.18 -3.06 -6.58
N ALA A 9 4.72 -2.94 -5.33
CA ALA A 9 5.67 -2.74 -4.24
C ALA A 9 5.42 -3.74 -3.13
N MET A 10 6.53 -4.27 -2.67
CA MET A 10 6.55 -5.27 -1.62
C MET A 10 7.66 -4.91 -0.68
N ALA A 11 7.24 -4.74 0.57
CA ALA A 11 8.05 -4.21 1.64
C ALA A 11 9.27 -5.07 1.93
N ALA A 12 10.45 -4.55 1.60
CA ALA A 12 11.58 -4.65 2.49
C ALA A 12 11.63 -3.33 3.27
N PRO A 13 11.33 -3.31 4.56
CA PRO A 13 11.46 -2.10 5.35
C PRO A 13 12.93 -1.73 5.48
N GLY A 14 13.24 -0.56 4.93
CA GLY A 14 14.47 0.17 5.20
C GLY A 14 14.45 0.76 6.61
N PRO A 15 15.64 0.98 7.23
CA PRO A 15 15.74 1.33 8.63
C PRO A 15 15.47 2.83 8.81
N ALA A 16 14.28 3.17 9.29
CA ALA A 16 14.04 4.44 9.97
C ALA A 16 13.33 4.17 11.30
N GLY A 17 14.12 3.89 12.35
CA GLY A 17 13.65 3.78 13.72
C GLY A 17 13.48 2.36 14.27
N GLY A 18 14.59 1.71 14.66
CA GLY A 18 14.66 0.79 15.80
C GLY A 18 13.67 -0.39 15.88
N GLY A 19 13.33 -1.06 14.78
CA GLY A 19 12.61 -2.33 14.80
C GLY A 19 12.87 -3.08 13.51
N GLY A 20 13.15 -4.38 13.59
CA GLY A 20 13.61 -5.19 12.46
C GLY A 20 12.68 -5.14 11.25
N PRO A 21 13.15 -5.64 10.10
CA PRO A 21 12.42 -5.47 8.87
C PRO A 21 11.06 -6.21 8.93
N GLY A 22 9.94 -5.46 8.92
CA GLY A 22 8.60 -5.97 8.70
C GLY A 22 8.47 -6.85 7.45
N GLU A 23 7.75 -7.95 7.60
CA GLU A 23 7.50 -8.96 6.58
C GLU A 23 6.07 -8.81 6.04
N LEU A 24 5.81 -9.46 4.91
CA LEU A 24 4.52 -9.50 4.23
C LEU A 24 3.81 -10.81 4.56
N HIS A 25 2.50 -10.73 4.73
CA HIS A 25 1.68 -11.86 5.11
C HIS A 25 1.67 -12.94 4.00
N PRO A 26 1.72 -14.25 4.33
CA PRO A 26 1.75 -15.33 3.33
C PRO A 26 0.45 -15.45 2.51
N ARG A 27 -0.70 -15.00 3.06
CA ARG A 27 -1.93 -14.85 2.27
C ARG A 27 -1.87 -13.55 1.47
N THR A 28 -2.09 -13.67 0.16
CA THR A 28 -1.97 -12.59 -0.81
C THR A 28 -3.06 -12.67 -1.86
N GLY A 29 -3.14 -11.65 -2.72
CA GLY A 29 -3.91 -11.69 -3.96
C GLY A 29 -3.44 -12.82 -4.89
N LYS A 30 -4.34 -13.24 -5.78
CA LYS A 30 -4.18 -14.44 -6.63
C LYS A 30 -2.96 -14.39 -7.55
N LEU A 31 -2.49 -13.20 -7.92
CA LEU A 31 -1.40 -13.03 -8.87
C LEU A 31 -0.09 -12.61 -8.21
N VAL A 32 0.03 -12.78 -6.90
CA VAL A 32 1.23 -12.41 -6.12
C VAL A 32 2.15 -13.61 -5.96
N SER A 33 3.45 -13.36 -6.03
CA SER A 33 4.50 -14.31 -5.70
C SER A 33 5.47 -13.70 -4.70
N LEU A 34 5.42 -14.16 -3.44
CA LEU A 34 6.33 -13.73 -2.38
C LEU A 34 7.73 -14.33 -2.58
N SER A 35 8.75 -13.56 -2.22
CA SER A 35 10.15 -13.98 -2.21
C SER A 35 10.92 -13.33 -1.06
N GLN A 36 12.20 -13.67 -0.92
CA GLN A 36 13.07 -13.16 0.15
C GLN A 36 12.49 -13.33 1.57
N GLY A 37 11.83 -14.47 1.81
CA GLY A 37 11.19 -14.74 3.11
C GLY A 37 10.03 -13.79 3.43
N GLY A 38 9.30 -13.31 2.43
CA GLY A 38 8.18 -12.39 2.61
C GLY A 38 8.61 -10.92 2.68
N ARG A 39 9.82 -10.57 2.24
CA ARG A 39 10.29 -9.17 2.15
C ARG A 39 10.20 -8.60 0.75
N SER A 40 9.75 -9.41 -0.18
CA SER A 40 9.53 -8.99 -1.56
C SER A 40 8.36 -9.79 -2.10
N ALA A 41 7.71 -9.24 -3.11
CA ALA A 41 6.86 -9.99 -4.00
C ALA A 41 6.77 -9.26 -5.31
N SER A 42 6.15 -9.97 -6.22
CA SER A 42 5.97 -9.58 -7.59
C SER A 42 4.65 -10.11 -8.08
N ARG A 43 4.13 -9.50 -9.13
CA ARG A 43 2.98 -10.02 -9.86
C ARG A 43 3.48 -11.08 -10.83
N ALA A 44 2.87 -12.26 -10.84
CA ALA A 44 3.31 -13.40 -11.67
C ALA A 44 3.09 -13.17 -13.18
N GLN A 45 2.12 -12.33 -13.56
CA GLN A 45 1.74 -12.09 -14.96
C GLN A 45 1.62 -10.59 -15.29
N PRO A 46 2.67 -9.78 -15.09
CA PRO A 46 2.57 -8.33 -15.05
C PRO A 46 2.29 -7.69 -16.43
N GLY A 47 2.46 -8.44 -17.52
CA GLY A 47 2.11 -8.00 -18.88
C GLY A 47 0.68 -8.35 -19.33
N GLN A 48 -0.06 -9.17 -18.56
CA GLN A 48 -1.37 -9.68 -18.97
C GLN A 48 -2.51 -9.19 -18.06
N GLU A 49 -2.26 -9.11 -16.75
CA GLU A 49 -3.24 -8.70 -15.75
C GLU A 49 -2.59 -7.74 -14.76
N PHE A 50 -3.36 -6.73 -14.34
CA PHE A 50 -2.92 -5.67 -13.43
C PHE A 50 -3.59 -5.74 -12.06
N ASN A 51 -4.69 -6.49 -11.92
CA ASN A 51 -5.42 -6.71 -10.66
C ASN A 51 -4.90 -7.91 -9.86
N HIS A 52 -5.51 -8.13 -8.69
CA HIS A 52 -5.25 -9.24 -7.77
C HIS A 52 -3.82 -9.27 -7.25
N GLY A 53 -3.24 -8.08 -7.07
CA GLY A 53 -1.88 -7.89 -6.60
C GLY A 53 -1.77 -7.79 -5.10
N LEU A 54 -2.88 -7.64 -4.36
CA LEU A 54 -2.96 -7.25 -2.95
C LEU A 54 -2.08 -8.03 -1.96
N VAL A 55 -1.36 -7.30 -1.11
CA VAL A 55 -0.51 -7.80 -0.03
C VAL A 55 -0.65 -6.98 1.24
N LEU A 56 -0.56 -7.62 2.40
CA LEU A 56 -0.64 -6.98 3.70
C LEU A 56 0.64 -7.22 4.48
N SER A 57 0.94 -6.37 5.46
CA SER A 57 1.98 -6.66 6.44
C SER A 57 1.64 -7.93 7.22
N ARG A 58 2.65 -8.72 7.56
CA ARG A 58 2.49 -9.94 8.34
C ARG A 58 2.02 -9.63 9.77
N ASP A 59 2.60 -8.58 10.34
CA ASP A 59 2.30 -8.10 11.68
C ASP A 59 1.57 -6.75 11.61
N PRO A 60 0.68 -6.44 12.57
CA PRO A 60 0.03 -5.14 12.63
C PRO A 60 1.02 -3.98 12.78
N LEU A 61 0.74 -2.87 12.10
CA LEU A 61 1.57 -1.67 12.23
C LEU A 61 1.41 -1.08 13.63
N ARG A 62 2.54 -0.80 14.28
CA ARG A 62 2.54 -0.11 15.56
C ARG A 62 2.27 1.39 15.33
N PRO A 63 1.38 2.03 16.12
CA PRO A 63 1.17 3.46 16.02
C PRO A 63 2.49 4.25 16.10
N GLY A 64 2.64 5.24 15.24
CA GLY A 64 3.85 6.05 15.10
C GLY A 64 4.95 5.41 14.25
N ARG A 65 4.85 4.15 13.83
CA ARG A 65 5.81 3.56 12.88
C ARG A 65 5.36 3.75 11.44
N VAL A 66 6.32 4.05 10.56
CA VAL A 66 6.11 4.08 9.11
C VAL A 66 6.36 2.68 8.56
N PHE A 67 5.44 2.18 7.75
CA PHE A 67 5.65 1.01 6.93
C PHE A 67 5.99 1.47 5.51
N THR A 68 7.24 1.26 5.10
CA THR A 68 7.76 1.73 3.81
C THR A 68 7.99 0.56 2.87
N VAL A 69 7.67 0.78 1.60
CA VAL A 69 7.92 -0.14 0.48
C VAL A 69 8.69 0.58 -0.62
N ARG A 70 9.60 -0.13 -1.27
CA ARG A 70 10.34 0.36 -2.45
C ARG A 70 9.77 -0.27 -3.71
N ILE A 71 9.72 0.51 -4.78
CA ILE A 71 9.34 0.02 -6.11
C ILE A 71 10.57 -0.63 -6.74
N ASP A 72 10.56 -1.96 -6.80
CA ASP A 72 11.66 -2.73 -7.40
C ASP A 72 11.61 -2.71 -8.93
N ARG A 73 10.40 -2.82 -9.48
CA ARG A 73 10.14 -2.83 -10.92
C ARG A 73 8.80 -2.21 -11.25
N LYS A 74 8.73 -1.45 -12.35
CA LYS A 74 7.51 -0.83 -12.87
C LYS A 74 7.23 -1.30 -14.30
N VAL A 75 5.99 -1.72 -14.58
CA VAL A 75 5.56 -2.06 -15.94
C VAL A 75 4.86 -0.86 -16.56
N ASN A 76 5.53 -0.24 -17.53
CA ASN A 76 5.06 1.00 -18.16
C ASN A 76 4.01 0.79 -19.26
N SER A 77 3.59 -0.46 -19.52
CA SER A 77 2.55 -0.78 -20.51
C SER A 77 1.13 -0.46 -20.04
N TRP A 78 0.98 0.05 -18.83
CA TRP A 78 -0.29 0.34 -18.20
C TRP A 78 -0.28 1.74 -17.57
N SER A 79 -1.43 2.39 -17.52
CA SER A 79 -1.60 3.68 -16.87
C SER A 79 -1.83 3.52 -15.38
N GLY A 80 -1.10 4.31 -14.59
CA GLY A 80 -1.12 4.39 -13.13
C GLY A 80 -0.15 3.45 -12.43
N SER A 81 -0.05 3.54 -11.10
CA SER A 81 1.02 2.94 -10.31
C SER A 81 0.50 2.15 -9.11
N ILE A 82 1.18 2.26 -7.97
CA ILE A 82 0.88 1.59 -6.72
C ILE A 82 -0.25 2.26 -5.93
N GLU A 83 -1.06 1.45 -5.26
CA GLU A 83 -1.95 1.86 -4.18
C GLU A 83 -1.28 1.54 -2.81
N VAL A 84 -1.49 2.37 -1.78
CA VAL A 84 -0.99 2.10 -0.40
C VAL A 84 -2.01 2.56 0.65
N GLY A 85 -2.02 2.02 1.88
CA GLY A 85 -3.14 2.31 2.80
C GLY A 85 -3.01 1.95 4.28
N LEU A 86 -4.14 1.91 5.00
CA LEU A 86 -4.36 1.34 6.36
C LEU A 86 -5.74 0.57 6.49
N THR A 87 -5.92 -0.57 7.20
CA THR A 87 -7.12 -1.46 7.43
C THR A 87 -7.16 -1.96 8.86
N SER A 88 -8.35 -2.16 9.40
CA SER A 88 -8.60 -3.09 10.51
C SER A 88 -8.66 -4.58 10.16
N LEU A 89 -8.79 -4.95 8.89
CA LEU A 89 -9.02 -6.32 8.45
C LEU A 89 -7.82 -7.23 8.79
N ASP A 90 -8.11 -8.41 9.30
CA ASP A 90 -7.10 -9.44 9.55
C ASP A 90 -6.78 -10.18 8.23
N PRO A 91 -5.51 -10.16 7.77
CA PRO A 91 -5.11 -10.87 6.55
C PRO A 91 -5.38 -12.37 6.60
N SER A 92 -5.53 -12.98 7.77
CA SER A 92 -5.80 -14.41 7.96
C SER A 92 -7.20 -14.82 7.53
N CYS A 93 -8.16 -13.89 7.59
CA CYS A 93 -9.57 -14.13 7.24
C CYS A 93 -10.08 -13.25 6.09
N LEU A 94 -9.24 -12.37 5.53
CA LEU A 94 -9.59 -11.51 4.41
C LEU A 94 -9.90 -12.30 3.13
N ASP A 95 -11.00 -11.94 2.48
CA ASP A 95 -11.26 -12.24 1.07
C ASP A 95 -10.68 -11.12 0.21
N PHE A 96 -9.63 -11.44 -0.54
CA PHE A 96 -8.83 -10.46 -1.27
C PHE A 96 -9.61 -9.88 -2.47
N PRO A 97 -9.91 -8.56 -2.49
CA PRO A 97 -10.51 -7.91 -3.65
C PRO A 97 -9.57 -7.87 -4.86
N SER A 98 -10.06 -7.36 -5.99
CA SER A 98 -9.25 -7.12 -7.19
C SER A 98 -8.21 -6.01 -7.01
N SER A 99 -8.49 -5.01 -6.18
CA SER A 99 -7.63 -3.85 -5.91
C SER A 99 -7.75 -3.36 -4.46
N ALA A 100 -6.86 -2.47 -4.03
CA ALA A 100 -6.88 -1.84 -2.70
C ALA A 100 -8.15 -1.09 -2.44
N THR A 101 -8.59 -0.34 -3.46
CA THR A 101 -9.78 0.48 -3.45
C THR A 101 -11.06 -0.35 -3.28
N GLY A 102 -10.99 -1.68 -3.45
CA GLY A 102 -12.04 -2.64 -3.11
C GLY A 102 -12.16 -2.98 -1.62
N LEU A 103 -11.20 -2.58 -0.77
CA LEU A 103 -11.21 -2.88 0.67
C LEU A 103 -12.26 -2.05 1.42
N ARG A 104 -12.85 -2.64 2.45
CA ARG A 104 -13.93 -2.09 3.28
C ARG A 104 -13.63 -2.28 4.77
N GLY A 105 -14.53 -1.89 5.66
CA GLY A 105 -14.42 -2.18 7.08
C GLY A 105 -13.22 -1.52 7.76
N GLY A 106 -13.09 -0.20 7.63
CA GLY A 106 -12.05 0.60 8.28
C GLY A 106 -10.80 0.76 7.42
N SER A 107 -10.98 0.78 6.10
CA SER A 107 -9.90 0.80 5.12
C SER A 107 -9.63 2.20 4.59
N TRP A 108 -8.37 2.60 4.51
CA TRP A 108 -7.84 3.86 3.98
C TRP A 108 -6.87 3.52 2.86
N VAL A 109 -7.01 4.14 1.69
CA VAL A 109 -6.18 3.83 0.52
C VAL A 109 -5.84 5.12 -0.19
N VAL A 110 -4.58 5.29 -0.58
CA VAL A 110 -4.12 6.32 -1.49
C VAL A 110 -3.93 5.69 -2.86
N SER A 111 -4.53 6.32 -3.88
CA SER A 111 -4.44 5.94 -5.29
C SER A 111 -4.27 7.21 -6.12
N GLY A 112 -3.18 7.30 -6.89
CA GLY A 112 -2.78 8.56 -7.54
C GLY A 112 -2.65 9.68 -6.50
N CYS A 113 -3.34 10.81 -6.71
CA CYS A 113 -3.41 11.91 -5.75
C CYS A 113 -4.55 11.79 -4.72
N SER A 114 -5.37 10.74 -4.75
CA SER A 114 -6.61 10.67 -3.97
C SER A 114 -6.49 9.77 -2.75
N VAL A 115 -7.14 10.14 -1.65
CA VAL A 115 -7.36 9.26 -0.50
C VAL A 115 -8.81 8.79 -0.43
N LEU A 116 -8.99 7.49 -0.22
CA LEU A 116 -10.27 6.81 -0.14
C LEU A 116 -10.43 6.19 1.25
N ARG A 117 -11.67 6.18 1.75
CA ARG A 117 -12.08 5.40 2.92
C ARG A 117 -13.17 4.41 2.53
N ASP A 118 -12.93 3.13 2.80
CA ASP A 118 -13.84 2.03 2.46
C ASP A 118 -14.28 2.07 0.99
N GLY A 119 -13.33 2.39 0.10
CA GLY A 119 -13.53 2.53 -1.34
C GLY A 119 -14.28 3.78 -1.81
N ARG A 120 -14.58 4.73 -0.91
CA ARG A 120 -15.17 6.01 -1.27
C ARG A 120 -14.10 7.09 -1.24
N SER A 121 -13.96 7.85 -2.33
CA SER A 121 -13.04 9.00 -2.36
C SER A 121 -13.46 10.01 -1.30
N LEU A 122 -12.53 10.36 -0.42
CA LEU A 122 -12.73 11.38 0.60
C LEU A 122 -12.15 12.72 0.18
N ARG A 123 -11.00 12.69 -0.49
CA ARG A 123 -10.28 13.88 -0.88
C ARG A 123 -9.40 13.60 -2.09
N GLU A 124 -9.53 14.48 -3.08
CA GLU A 124 -8.58 14.65 -4.19
C GLU A 124 -7.45 15.57 -3.73
N ASP A 125 -6.26 15.46 -4.31
CA ASP A 125 -5.07 16.22 -3.91
C ASP A 125 -4.66 15.99 -2.44
N PHE A 126 -4.71 14.73 -2.01
CA PHE A 126 -4.23 14.29 -0.70
C PHE A 126 -2.70 14.26 -0.62
N GLY A 127 -1.97 14.15 -1.73
CA GLY A 127 -0.52 14.07 -1.67
C GLY A 127 0.10 14.04 -3.06
N PRO A 128 1.40 13.71 -3.14
CA PRO A 128 2.07 13.49 -4.41
C PRO A 128 1.34 12.45 -5.24
N ASP A 129 1.39 12.62 -6.54
CA ASP A 129 0.83 11.64 -7.46
C ASP A 129 1.64 10.34 -7.41
N LEU A 130 1.05 9.29 -6.83
CA LEU A 130 1.67 7.97 -6.81
C LEU A 130 1.91 7.41 -8.22
N ASP A 131 1.16 7.88 -9.22
CA ASP A 131 1.33 7.46 -10.62
C ASP A 131 2.67 7.92 -11.20
N ALA A 132 3.23 9.00 -10.65
CA ALA A 132 4.53 9.55 -11.04
C ALA A 132 5.72 8.77 -10.46
N LEU A 133 5.52 7.91 -9.45
CA LEU A 133 6.61 7.16 -8.83
C LEU A 133 7.22 6.12 -9.78
N GLY A 134 8.54 5.99 -9.75
CA GLY A 134 9.33 5.09 -10.59
C GLY A 134 10.07 4.01 -9.80
N GLU A 135 10.84 3.19 -10.53
CA GLU A 135 11.73 2.22 -9.91
C GLU A 135 12.76 2.92 -9.02
N GLY A 136 12.93 2.42 -7.80
CA GLY A 136 13.80 3.00 -6.78
C GLY A 136 13.10 3.95 -5.81
N ASP A 137 11.95 4.52 -6.18
CA ASP A 137 11.17 5.35 -5.25
C ASP A 137 10.58 4.51 -4.11
N GLU A 138 10.43 5.17 -2.97
CA GLU A 138 9.86 4.61 -1.76
C GLU A 138 8.55 5.32 -1.40
N VAL A 139 7.55 4.54 -1.02
CA VAL A 139 6.28 5.03 -0.49
C VAL A 139 6.00 4.34 0.84
N GLY A 140 5.50 5.10 1.81
CA GLY A 140 5.21 4.59 3.13
C GLY A 140 3.95 5.17 3.74
N VAL A 141 3.43 4.45 4.72
CA VAL A 141 2.19 4.80 5.43
C VAL A 141 2.40 4.73 6.93
N GLN A 142 1.71 5.61 7.66
CA GLN A 142 1.79 5.67 9.11
C GLN A 142 0.41 5.96 9.71
N LEU A 143 0.09 5.25 10.78
CA LEU A 143 -0.97 5.63 11.70
C LEU A 143 -0.33 6.32 12.91
N THR A 144 -0.62 7.58 13.17
CA THR A 144 -0.08 8.25 14.36
C THR A 144 -0.79 7.79 15.64
N PRO A 145 -0.19 7.97 16.82
CA PRO A 145 -0.88 7.75 18.09
C PRO A 145 -2.15 8.59 18.26
N GLY A 146 -2.24 9.74 17.57
CA GLY A 146 -3.43 10.60 17.51
C GLY A 146 -4.52 10.11 16.54
N GLY A 147 -4.34 8.95 15.92
CA GLY A 147 -5.29 8.38 14.97
C GLY A 147 -5.25 9.05 13.61
N GLU A 148 -4.11 9.58 13.19
CA GLU A 148 -3.97 10.25 11.89
C GLU A 148 -3.32 9.31 10.88
N PHE A 149 -3.87 9.29 9.67
CA PHE A 149 -3.24 8.63 8.53
C PHE A 149 -2.28 9.59 7.82
N ARG A 150 -1.04 9.15 7.59
CA ARG A 150 0.01 9.92 6.90
C ARG A 150 0.66 9.12 5.78
N LEU A 151 0.97 9.81 4.69
CA LEU A 151 1.70 9.31 3.54
C LEU A 151 3.15 9.84 3.56
N TRP A 152 4.08 8.94 3.30
CA TRP A 152 5.51 9.20 3.20
C TRP A 152 5.96 8.85 1.78
N VAL A 153 6.77 9.71 1.16
CA VAL A 153 7.39 9.44 -0.15
C VAL A 153 8.85 9.84 -0.07
N ASN A 154 9.76 8.92 -0.41
CA ASN A 154 11.21 9.13 -0.38
C ASN A 154 11.71 9.74 0.95
N GLY A 155 11.21 9.22 2.07
CA GLY A 155 11.56 9.65 3.42
C GLY A 155 10.93 10.99 3.87
N SER A 156 10.18 11.67 3.01
CA SER A 156 9.50 12.92 3.33
C SER A 156 8.01 12.70 3.62
N GLU A 157 7.50 13.34 4.68
CA GLU A 157 6.06 13.41 4.96
C GLU A 157 5.43 14.38 3.95
N ASN A 158 4.50 13.90 3.11
CA ASN A 158 4.00 14.68 1.97
C ASN A 158 2.48 14.89 1.91
N ALA A 159 1.70 14.27 2.82
CA ALA A 159 0.25 14.42 2.83
C ALA A 159 -0.24 15.27 4.01
N PRO A 160 -1.30 16.10 3.82
CA PRO A 160 -1.99 16.72 4.94
C PRO A 160 -2.62 15.62 5.79
N THR A 161 -2.50 15.78 7.10
CA THR A 161 -3.04 14.90 8.11
C THR A 161 -4.54 14.65 7.94
N GLN A 162 -4.96 13.37 7.87
CA GLN A 162 -6.38 12.99 7.87
C GLN A 162 -6.70 12.16 9.11
N HIS A 163 -7.66 12.62 9.92
CA HIS A 163 -8.09 11.89 11.13
C HIS A 163 -8.85 10.61 10.75
N ALA A 164 -8.23 9.47 11.02
CA ALA A 164 -8.83 8.15 11.01
C ALA A 164 -9.44 7.90 12.39
N GLY A 165 -10.73 8.24 12.55
CA GLY A 165 -11.48 7.88 13.75
C GLY A 165 -11.52 6.36 13.93
N GLY A 166 -10.62 5.88 14.80
CA GLY A 166 -10.38 4.49 15.23
C GLY A 166 -10.17 3.49 14.09
N VAL A 167 -8.94 2.96 13.88
CA VAL A 167 -8.60 1.64 13.28
C VAL A 167 -7.13 1.51 12.78
N GLN A 168 -6.62 0.26 12.68
CA GLN A 168 -5.30 -0.28 12.23
C GLN A 168 -5.02 -0.24 10.68
N THR A 169 -3.97 -0.95 10.15
CA THR A 169 -3.29 -0.83 8.80
C THR A 169 -3.45 -1.98 7.70
N ILE A 170 -3.62 -1.65 6.38
CA ILE A 170 -3.62 -2.44 5.10
C ILE A 170 -2.67 -1.76 4.14
N SER A 171 -1.78 -2.50 3.50
CA SER A 171 -1.33 -2.15 2.15
C SER A 171 -2.19 -2.87 1.10
N SER A 172 -2.23 -2.39 -0.14
CA SER A 172 -2.70 -3.19 -1.26
C SER A 172 -2.17 -2.82 -2.63
N THR A 173 -1.97 -3.83 -3.45
CA THR A 173 -1.11 -3.90 -4.64
C THR A 173 -1.85 -4.39 -5.88
#